data_AF-A0A060C7F3-F1
#
_entry.id   AF-A0A060C7F3-F1
#
_cell.length_a   1.000
_cell.length_b   1.000
_cell.length_c   1.000
_cell.angle_alpha   90.00
_cell.angle_beta   90.00
_cell.angle_gamma   90.00
#
_symmetry.space_group_name_H-M   'P 1'
#
loop_
_entity.id
_entity.type
_entity.pdbx_description
1 polymer ?
#
loop_
_entity_poly.entity_id
_entity_poly.type
_entity_poly.pdbx_seq_one_letter_code
_entity_poly.pdbx_strand_id
1 'polypeptide(L)'
;MPGGTGPSFVLGESAGQGRTLLRTNGMIASAGLWVNGHRVAARAAVAGAYPVHEFDVTRWVHAGSNVLALRVHPGDPRRSLSIGWVDWNPTPPDNNMG
;
A
#
# COMPACT_ATOMS: atom_id res chain seq x y z
N MET A 1 -12.09 -8.07 15.11
CA MET A 1 -11.45 -6.85 14.57
C MET A 1 -10.31 -6.49 15.51
N PRO A 2 -9.04 -6.40 15.08
CA PRO A 2 -7.98 -6.00 15.98
C PRO A 2 -8.13 -4.51 16.31
N GLY A 3 -8.37 -4.19 17.58
CA GLY A 3 -8.58 -2.85 18.11
C GLY A 3 -7.28 -2.12 18.44
N GLY A 4 -6.39 -1.98 17.46
CA GLY A 4 -5.23 -1.10 17.55
C GLY A 4 -5.44 0.15 16.70
N THR A 5 -5.00 1.31 17.18
CA THR A 5 -4.82 2.51 16.35
C THR A 5 -3.82 2.17 15.24
N GLY A 6 -4.33 1.70 14.10
CA GLY A 6 -3.53 1.53 12.89
C GLY A 6 -2.93 2.87 12.45
N PRO A 7 -1.92 2.86 11.57
CA PRO A 7 -1.30 4.08 11.10
C PRO A 7 -2.36 5.04 10.56
N SER A 8 -2.46 6.19 11.23
CA SER A 8 -3.45 7.23 10.93
C SER A 8 -2.77 8.45 10.34
N PHE A 9 -3.49 9.16 9.47
CA PHE A 9 -3.07 10.45 8.93
C PHE A 9 -4.19 11.47 9.12
N VAL A 10 -3.82 12.74 9.27
CA VAL A 10 -4.78 13.82 9.50
C VAL A 10 -4.91 14.68 8.24
N LEU A 11 -6.14 14.97 7.86
CA LEU A 11 -6.45 15.93 6.80
C LEU A 11 -7.13 17.17 7.39
N GLY A 12 -6.76 18.35 6.88
CA GLY A 12 -7.39 19.62 7.27
C GLY A 12 -8.83 19.75 6.76
N GLU A 13 -9.55 20.77 7.23
CA GLU A 13 -10.96 20.98 6.87
C GLU A 13 -11.22 21.13 5.37
N SER A 14 -10.24 21.64 4.62
CA SER A 14 -10.31 21.78 3.16
C SER A 14 -10.27 20.44 2.40
N ALA A 15 -10.06 19.31 3.07
CA ALA A 15 -10.02 18.00 2.42
C ALA A 15 -11.34 17.60 1.74
N GLY A 16 -12.48 18.10 2.24
CA GLY A 16 -13.78 17.92 1.60
C GLY A 16 -13.97 18.76 0.32
N GLN A 17 -13.05 19.68 0.01
CA GLN A 17 -13.14 20.61 -1.11
C GLN A 17 -12.10 20.30 -2.22
N GLY A 18 -11.17 19.37 -1.98
CA GLY A 18 -10.09 19.01 -2.89
C GLY A 18 -10.08 17.52 -3.24
N ARG A 19 -9.25 17.16 -4.23
CA ARG A 19 -8.95 15.75 -4.54
C ARG A 19 -7.80 15.25 -3.68
N THR A 20 -7.96 14.07 -3.10
CA THR A 20 -6.90 13.37 -2.35
C THR A 20 -6.46 12.16 -3.15
N LEU A 21 -5.18 12.13 -3.52
CA LEU A 21 -4.57 11.06 -4.30
C LEU A 21 -3.58 10.31 -3.43
N LEU A 22 -3.69 8.98 -3.38
CA LEU A 22 -2.69 8.12 -2.77
C LEU A 22 -1.75 7.61 -3.87
N ARG A 23 -0.46 7.93 -3.72
CA ARG A 23 0.60 7.43 -4.60
C ARG A 23 1.40 6.35 -3.90
N THR A 24 1.57 5.20 -4.55
CA THR A 24 2.38 4.07 -4.05
C THR A 24 3.50 3.74 -5.02
N ASN A 25 4.67 3.40 -4.50
CA ASN A 25 5.82 2.87 -5.23
C ASN A 25 6.59 1.88 -4.31
N GLY A 26 7.51 1.09 -4.87
CA GLY A 26 8.40 0.25 -4.06
C GLY A 26 7.77 -1.01 -3.48
N MET A 27 6.56 -1.40 -3.90
CA MET A 27 5.81 -2.50 -3.28
C MET A 27 6.39 -3.88 -3.61
N ILE A 28 6.77 -4.66 -2.60
CA ILE A 28 7.30 -6.02 -2.77
C ILE A 28 6.35 -7.05 -2.11
N ALA A 29 5.74 -7.97 -2.85
CA ALA A 29 5.54 -7.96 -4.31
C ALA A 29 4.24 -7.26 -4.71
N SER A 30 3.27 -7.20 -3.81
CA SER A 30 1.95 -6.63 -4.10
C SER A 30 1.14 -6.40 -2.82
N ALA A 31 0.15 -5.51 -2.88
CA ALA A 31 -0.73 -5.23 -1.76
C ALA A 31 -2.19 -5.00 -2.17
N GLY A 32 -3.12 -5.38 -1.28
CA GLY A 32 -4.43 -4.74 -1.30
C GLY A 32 -4.35 -3.38 -0.60
N LEU A 33 -5.19 -2.43 -1.00
CA LEU A 33 -5.24 -1.09 -0.44
C LEU A 33 -6.59 -0.79 0.21
N TRP A 34 -6.57 -0.29 1.45
CA TRP A 34 -7.73 0.15 2.19
C TRP A 34 -7.56 1.56 2.76
N VAL A 35 -8.63 2.35 2.71
CA VAL A 35 -8.73 3.66 3.36
C VAL A 35 -10.02 3.67 4.19
N ASN A 36 -9.94 4.01 5.47
CA ASN A 36 -11.07 4.05 6.41
C ASN A 36 -11.96 2.78 6.35
N GLY A 37 -11.33 1.60 6.23
CA GLY A 37 -12.02 0.31 6.14
C GLY A 37 -12.56 -0.06 4.74
N HIS A 38 -12.53 0.86 3.78
CA HIS A 38 -12.97 0.59 2.41
C HIS A 38 -11.83 0.11 1.54
N ARG A 39 -12.05 -0.97 0.78
CA ARG A 39 -11.09 -1.47 -0.20
C ARG A 39 -11.06 -0.55 -1.42
N VAL A 40 -9.93 0.14 -1.61
CA VAL A 40 -9.68 1.05 -2.75
C VAL A 40 -9.15 0.28 -3.95
N ALA A 41 -8.20 -0.64 -3.71
CA ALA A 41 -7.58 -1.43 -4.76
C ALA A 41 -7.35 -2.88 -4.32
N ALA A 42 -7.48 -3.81 -5.25
CA ALA A 42 -7.15 -5.22 -5.04
C ALA A 42 -5.65 -5.48 -5.27
N ARG A 43 -5.16 -6.62 -4.78
CA ARG A 43 -3.75 -7.04 -4.86
C ARG A 43 -3.09 -6.80 -6.23
N ALA A 44 -3.78 -7.14 -7.32
CA ALA A 44 -3.21 -7.04 -8.67
C ALA A 44 -2.99 -5.60 -9.15
N ALA A 45 -3.67 -4.62 -8.54
CA ALA A 45 -3.58 -3.21 -8.91
C ALA A 45 -2.43 -2.47 -8.20
N VAL A 46 -1.89 -3.04 -7.12
CA VAL A 46 -0.68 -2.54 -6.43
C VAL A 46 0.34 -3.66 -6.49
N ALA A 47 1.00 -3.85 -7.64
CA ALA A 47 1.87 -4.99 -7.87
C ALA A 47 3.17 -4.58 -8.59
N GLY A 48 4.27 -5.14 -8.12
CA GLY A 48 5.62 -4.92 -8.63
C GLY A 48 6.38 -3.85 -7.85
N ALA A 49 7.70 -4.01 -7.80
CA ALA A 49 8.59 -3.13 -7.03
C ALA A 49 8.75 -1.74 -7.66
N TYR A 50 8.66 -1.64 -8.98
CA TYR A 50 8.96 -0.42 -9.75
C TYR A 50 7.76 0.40 -10.21
N PRO A 51 6.57 -0.20 -10.48
CA PRO A 51 5.40 0.59 -10.85
C PRO A 51 5.06 1.66 -9.81
N VAL A 52 4.71 2.84 -10.33
CA VAL A 52 4.10 3.91 -9.56
C VAL A 52 2.60 3.83 -9.83
N HIS A 53 1.82 3.68 -8.77
CA HIS A 53 0.37 3.72 -8.86
C HIS A 53 -0.17 4.96 -8.16
N GLU A 54 -1.26 5.49 -8.71
CA GLU A 54 -2.00 6.60 -8.13
C GLU A 54 -3.46 6.20 -8.03
N PHE A 55 -4.04 6.38 -6.85
CA PHE A 55 -5.43 6.06 -6.56
C PHE A 55 -6.12 7.32 -6.05
N ASP A 56 -7.23 7.69 -6.69
CA ASP A 56 -8.09 8.73 -6.15
C ASP A 56 -8.86 8.19 -4.94
N VAL A 57 -8.51 8.67 -3.75
CA VAL A 57 -9.13 8.24 -2.49
C VAL A 57 -10.12 9.23 -1.92
N THR A 58 -10.45 10.30 -2.67
CA THR A 58 -11.26 11.44 -2.22
C THR A 58 -12.56 11.01 -1.56
N ARG A 59 -13.25 10.02 -2.11
CA ARG A 59 -14.54 9.52 -1.60
C ARG A 59 -14.47 8.76 -0.28
N TRP A 60 -13.28 8.38 0.19
CA TRP A 60 -13.10 7.57 1.41
C TRP A 60 -12.40 8.32 2.52
N VAL A 61 -11.96 9.56 2.28
CA VAL A 61 -11.30 10.40 3.28
C VAL A 61 -12.23 11.48 3.80
N HIS A 62 -11.94 12.01 4.98
CA HIS A 62 -12.65 13.12 5.59
C HIS A 62 -11.70 14.03 6.37
N ALA A 63 -12.16 15.22 6.77
CA ALA A 63 -11.41 16.08 7.68
C ALA A 63 -11.17 15.37 9.03
N GLY A 64 -10.01 15.61 9.64
CA GLY A 64 -9.59 14.92 10.85
C GLY A 64 -8.83 13.62 10.56
N SER A 65 -8.97 12.63 11.46
CA SER A 65 -8.18 11.40 11.45
C SER A 65 -8.72 10.37 10.46
N ASN A 66 -7.84 9.85 9.60
CA ASN A 66 -8.12 8.81 8.63
C ASN A 66 -7.12 7.66 8.81
N VAL A 67 -7.48 6.44 8.41
CA VAL A 67 -6.63 5.25 8.49
C VAL A 67 -6.31 4.74 7.09
N LEU A 68 -5.04 4.45 6.85
CA LEU A 68 -4.53 3.81 5.62
C LEU A 68 -3.98 2.43 5.98
N ALA A 69 -4.37 1.40 5.24
CA ALA A 69 -3.84 0.06 5.42
C ALA A 69 -3.49 -0.59 4.08
N LEU A 70 -2.30 -1.19 4.03
CA LEU A 70 -1.84 -2.04 2.94
C LEU A 70 -1.74 -3.48 3.45
N ARG A 71 -2.48 -4.40 2.82
CA ARG A 71 -2.28 -5.83 3.08
C ARG A 71 -1.23 -6.33 2.10
N VAL A 72 0.03 -6.32 2.53
CA VAL A 72 1.16 -6.81 1.75
C VAL A 72 1.07 -8.33 1.63
N HIS A 73 1.35 -8.84 0.44
CA HIS A 73 1.35 -10.27 0.14
C HIS A 73 2.76 -10.79 -0.12
N PRO A 74 3.08 -12.02 0.33
CA PRO A 74 4.38 -12.63 0.06
C PRO A 74 4.72 -12.61 -1.43
N GLY A 75 5.97 -12.29 -1.71
CA GLY A 75 6.58 -12.33 -3.04
C GLY A 75 7.52 -13.52 -3.20
N ASP A 76 7.71 -13.93 -4.45
CA ASP A 76 8.81 -14.81 -4.86
C ASP A 76 9.53 -14.09 -6.01
N PRO A 77 10.81 -13.70 -5.86
CA PRO A 77 11.53 -12.97 -6.92
C PRO A 77 11.70 -13.76 -8.22
N ARG A 78 11.45 -15.07 -8.22
CA ARG A 78 11.43 -15.90 -9.44
C ARG A 78 10.08 -15.90 -10.15
N ARG A 79 9.02 -15.40 -9.51
CA ARG A 79 7.63 -15.44 -10.03
C ARG A 79 6.94 -14.07 -10.02
N SER A 80 7.52 -13.11 -9.32
CA SER A 80 6.99 -11.77 -9.10
C SER A 80 7.89 -10.75 -9.77
N LEU A 81 7.33 -9.64 -10.23
CA LEU A 81 8.11 -8.49 -10.70
C LEU A 81 8.69 -7.72 -9.49
N SER A 82 9.58 -8.37 -8.74
CA SER A 82 10.18 -7.88 -7.50
C SER A 82 11.71 -7.93 -7.55
N ILE A 83 12.34 -7.65 -6.41
CA ILE A 83 13.80 -7.61 -6.27
C ILE A 83 14.28 -8.89 -5.59
N GLY A 84 15.28 -9.54 -6.18
CA GLY A 84 15.98 -10.68 -5.60
C GLY A 84 17.47 -10.39 -5.42
N TRP A 85 18.14 -11.23 -4.63
CA TRP A 85 19.56 -11.07 -4.28
C TRP A 85 20.52 -11.88 -5.16
N VAL A 86 19.99 -12.68 -6.09
CA VAL A 86 20.76 -13.53 -6.99
C VAL A 86 21.75 -14.40 -6.19
N ASP A 87 23.06 -14.19 -6.35
CA ASP A 87 24.14 -14.88 -5.66
C ASP A 87 24.97 -13.95 -4.75
N TRP A 88 24.55 -12.68 -4.61
CA TRP A 88 25.30 -11.68 -3.84
C TRP A 88 25.20 -11.91 -2.34
N ASN A 89 24.08 -12.47 -1.88
CA ASN A 89 23.82 -12.70 -0.46
C ASN A 89 22.77 -13.82 -0.28
N PRO A 90 22.73 -14.50 0.89
CA PRO A 90 21.62 -15.38 1.22
C PRO A 90 20.26 -14.70 1.07
N THR A 91 19.26 -15.49 0.65
CA THR A 91 17.89 -14.98 0.48
C THR A 91 17.30 -14.59 1.84
N PRO A 92 16.74 -13.37 1.98
CA PRO A 92 16.12 -12.94 3.22
C PRO A 92 14.88 -13.79 3.53
N PRO A 93 14.59 -14.09 4.81
CA PRO A 93 13.49 -14.98 5.19
C PRO A 93 12.10 -14.58 4.69
N ASP A 94 11.89 -13.29 4.41
CA ASP A 94 10.62 -12.70 3.99
C ASP A 94 10.56 -12.36 2.49
N ASN A 95 11.61 -12.69 1.72
CA ASN A 95 11.77 -12.29 0.32
C ASN A 95 11.64 -10.77 0.08
N ASN A 96 12.10 -9.95 1.03
CA ASN A 96 12.00 -8.49 1.01
C ASN A 96 10.55 -7.95 1.01
N MET A 97 9.54 -8.73 1.42
CA MET A 97 8.15 -8.27 1.34
C MET A 97 7.91 -7.01 2.18
N GLY A 98 7.28 -5.99 1.59
CA GLY A 98 7.09 -4.68 2.20
C GLY A 98 6.58 -3.64 1.24
#